data_AF-A0AAD7MTY6-F1
#
_entry.id   AF-A0AAD7MTY6-F1
#
_cell.length_a   1.000
_cell.length_b   1.000
_cell.length_c   1.000
_cell.angle_alpha   90.00
_cell.angle_beta   90.00
_cell.angle_gamma   90.00
#
_symmetry.space_group_name_H-M   'P 1'
#
loop_
_entity.id
_entity.type
_entity.pdbx_description
1 polymer ?
#
loop_
_entity_poly.entity_id
_entity_poly.type
_entity_poly.pdbx_seq_one_letter_code
_entity_poly.pdbx_strand_id
1 'polypeptide(L)'
;MPPPAPPPGLPSYEDAVEEAEILAVLTDLTTSISPLSTRPSFLALPTALCQAQRKLPPQRKAFPEPRPSASSPNAKSRKKKRGYAVFSGWRIGASLNEVIGLVSGVPNSLYQGYETLLQAQAAFEYAQVRGWTRVISPDGSPSASIARPPSPVGFSDPVNALHATRSSLWYVVYAGITPGVYASSLECSLNTLGLRSPAFESCESKEVVIRLFQEALAAGNIRKIYPSYT
;
A
#
# COMPACT_ATOMS: atom_id res chain seq x y z
N MET A 1 26.87 -43.40 -37.23
CA MET A 1 27.43 -42.21 -36.57
C MET A 1 26.48 -41.05 -36.84
N PRO A 2 25.89 -40.43 -35.81
CA PRO A 2 25.04 -39.26 -36.01
C PRO A 2 25.88 -38.03 -36.41
N PRO A 3 25.33 -37.11 -37.21
CA PRO A 3 26.02 -35.89 -37.61
C PRO A 3 26.24 -34.96 -36.40
N PRO A 4 27.35 -34.18 -36.39
CA PRO A 4 27.65 -33.25 -35.30
C PRO A 4 26.62 -32.12 -35.25
N ALA A 5 26.24 -31.74 -34.02
CA ALA A 5 25.27 -30.67 -33.77
C ALA A 5 25.81 -29.31 -34.25
N PRO A 6 24.94 -28.44 -34.81
CA PRO A 6 25.33 -27.10 -35.23
C PRO A 6 25.71 -26.22 -34.02
N PRO A 7 26.64 -25.27 -34.19
CA PRO A 7 27.06 -24.37 -33.12
C PRO A 7 25.92 -23.42 -32.70
N PRO A 8 25.89 -23.01 -31.42
CA PRO A 8 24.89 -22.07 -30.90
C PRO A 8 24.97 -20.73 -31.63
N GLY A 9 23.79 -20.24 -32.06
CA GLY A 9 23.64 -19.05 -32.88
C GLY A 9 24.22 -17.80 -32.23
N LEU A 10 25.00 -17.06 -33.01
CA LEU A 10 25.41 -15.70 -32.68
C LEU A 10 24.18 -14.79 -32.67
N PRO A 11 24.08 -13.83 -31.73
CA PRO A 11 23.01 -12.85 -31.69
C PRO A 11 22.97 -12.03 -32.99
N SER A 12 21.77 -11.82 -33.50
CA SER A 12 21.51 -11.04 -34.72
C SER A 12 21.97 -9.59 -34.52
N TYR A 13 22.60 -9.03 -35.55
CA TYR A 13 23.16 -7.66 -35.55
C TYR A 13 22.09 -6.56 -35.37
N GLU A 14 20.80 -6.90 -35.51
CA GLU A 14 19.70 -5.95 -35.37
C GLU A 14 19.39 -5.56 -33.91
N ASP A 15 19.82 -6.34 -32.92
CA ASP A 15 19.59 -6.02 -31.50
C ASP A 15 20.60 -4.99 -30.93
N ALA A 16 21.66 -4.65 -31.68
CA ALA A 16 22.72 -3.74 -31.23
C ALA A 16 22.40 -2.25 -31.48
N VAL A 17 21.36 -1.93 -32.24
CA VAL A 17 21.07 -0.55 -32.65
C VAL A 17 20.10 0.16 -31.69
N GLU A 18 19.23 -0.57 -30.97
CA GLU A 18 18.29 0.05 -30.01
C GLU A 18 18.95 0.47 -28.69
N GLU A 19 20.07 -0.13 -28.25
CA GLU A 19 20.74 0.31 -27.02
C GLU A 19 21.48 1.65 -27.15
N ALA A 20 21.80 2.10 -28.38
CA ALA A 20 22.53 3.35 -28.59
C ALA A 20 21.64 4.61 -28.52
N GLU A 21 20.34 4.52 -28.80
CA GLU A 21 19.43 5.68 -28.74
C GLU A 21 18.96 6.02 -27.31
N ILE A 22 18.93 5.05 -26.40
CA ILE A 22 18.45 5.27 -25.02
C ILE A 22 19.45 6.10 -24.19
N LEU A 23 20.75 6.02 -24.48
CA LEU A 23 21.77 6.76 -23.73
C LEU A 23 21.83 8.25 -24.11
N ALA A 24 21.38 8.66 -25.29
CA ALA A 24 21.39 10.06 -25.72
C ALA A 24 20.28 10.91 -25.05
N VAL A 25 19.17 10.30 -24.65
CA VAL A 25 18.03 11.01 -24.03
C VAL A 25 18.29 11.32 -22.54
N LEU A 26 19.17 10.58 -21.88
CA LEU A 26 19.43 10.76 -20.44
C LEU A 26 20.41 11.90 -20.11
N THR A 27 21.20 12.38 -21.07
CA THR A 27 22.19 13.44 -20.84
C THR A 27 21.63 14.87 -20.86
N ASP A 28 20.42 15.09 -21.40
CA ASP A 28 19.84 16.45 -21.49
C ASP A 28 19.07 16.91 -20.24
N LEU A 29 18.85 16.04 -19.25
CA LEU A 29 18.05 16.38 -18.06
C LEU A 29 18.84 16.94 -16.87
N THR A 30 20.17 17.08 -16.97
CA THR A 30 21.00 17.55 -15.84
C THR A 30 21.30 19.06 -15.82
N THR A 31 20.83 19.83 -16.81
CA THR A 31 21.16 21.26 -16.91
C THR A 31 19.92 22.13 -16.69
N SER A 32 19.57 22.42 -15.42
CA SER A 32 18.98 23.69 -14.95
C SER A 32 18.17 23.46 -13.66
N ILE A 33 18.84 23.59 -12.51
CA ILE A 33 18.16 23.80 -11.23
C ILE A 33 18.82 25.00 -10.56
N SER A 34 18.20 26.17 -10.73
CA SER A 34 18.53 27.37 -9.96
C SER A 34 17.82 27.36 -8.59
N PRO A 35 18.48 27.79 -7.50
CA PRO A 35 17.87 27.84 -6.18
C PRO A 35 17.08 29.15 -5.99
N LEU A 36 15.74 29.09 -6.09
CA LEU A 36 14.86 30.18 -5.64
C LEU A 36 14.43 29.94 -4.19
N SER A 37 15.13 30.63 -3.29
CA SER A 37 14.75 30.84 -1.90
C SER A 37 13.61 31.85 -1.84
N THR A 38 12.40 31.39 -1.52
CA THR A 38 11.32 32.28 -1.10
C THR A 38 10.48 31.54 -0.06
N ARG A 39 10.57 31.98 1.20
CA ARG A 39 9.74 31.51 2.31
C ARG A 39 8.32 32.06 2.17
N PRO A 40 7.27 31.23 2.12
CA PRO A 40 5.91 31.68 2.34
C PRO A 40 5.56 31.59 3.83
N SER A 41 5.10 32.73 4.37
CA SER A 41 4.43 32.82 5.66
C SER A 41 3.07 32.11 5.59
N PHE A 42 2.93 30.98 6.26
CA PHE A 42 1.65 30.25 6.30
C PHE A 42 0.70 30.89 7.32
N LEU A 43 -0.39 31.46 6.80
CA LEU A 43 -1.58 31.82 7.56
C LEU A 43 -2.34 30.52 7.94
N ALA A 44 -2.78 30.47 9.20
CA ALA A 44 -3.50 29.33 9.77
C ALA A 44 -4.87 29.14 9.10
N LEU A 45 -5.05 27.99 8.44
CA LEU A 45 -6.33 27.56 7.85
C LEU A 45 -7.17 26.74 8.85
N PRO A 46 -8.50 26.74 8.72
CA PRO A 46 -9.42 26.15 9.67
C PRO A 46 -9.36 24.61 9.67
N THR A 47 -9.35 24.05 10.87
CA THR A 47 -9.30 22.62 11.19
C THR A 47 -10.61 21.93 10.80
N ALA A 48 -10.72 21.45 9.56
CA ALA A 48 -11.82 20.58 9.17
C ALA A 48 -11.62 19.16 9.72
N LEU A 49 -12.68 18.66 10.37
CA LEU A 49 -12.90 17.34 10.96
C LEU A 49 -12.09 16.16 10.36
N CYS A 50 -10.90 15.86 10.90
CA CYS A 50 -10.50 14.44 11.00
C CYS A 50 -11.47 13.79 11.98
N GLN A 51 -12.12 12.70 11.57
CA GLN A 51 -12.82 11.81 12.48
C GLN A 51 -11.78 11.06 13.33
N ALA A 52 -11.17 11.77 14.27
CA ALA A 52 -10.23 11.23 15.22
C ALA A 52 -11.02 10.45 16.27
N GLN A 53 -10.96 9.12 16.23
CA GLN A 53 -11.25 8.32 17.42
C GLN A 53 -10.10 8.48 18.41
N ARG A 54 -10.06 9.62 19.11
CA ARG A 54 -9.17 9.82 20.25
C ARG A 54 -9.66 9.00 21.45
N LYS A 55 -8.92 7.94 21.76
CA LYS A 55 -8.73 7.47 23.14
C LYS A 55 -7.36 6.80 23.24
N LEU A 56 -6.37 7.57 23.69
CA LEU A 56 -5.16 6.99 24.29
C LEU A 56 -5.55 6.33 25.62
N PRO A 57 -5.02 5.14 25.95
CA PRO A 57 -5.38 4.45 27.18
C PRO A 57 -4.65 5.07 28.39
N PRO A 58 -5.29 5.20 29.56
CA PRO A 58 -4.57 5.22 30.82
C PRO A 58 -4.00 3.82 31.08
N GLN A 59 -2.82 3.80 31.67
CA GLN A 59 -2.17 2.61 32.24
C GLN A 59 -3.19 1.70 32.95
N ARG A 60 -3.23 0.42 32.53
CA ARG A 60 -3.87 -0.75 33.16
C ARG A 60 -5.01 -0.46 34.16
N LYS A 61 -6.26 -0.57 33.71
CA LYS A 61 -7.40 -1.15 34.46
C LYS A 61 -8.61 -1.30 33.52
N ALA A 62 -9.15 -2.53 33.43
CA ALA A 62 -10.41 -2.96 32.81
C ALA A 62 -10.76 -2.45 31.39
N PHE A 63 -10.84 -3.39 30.44
CA PHE A 63 -11.36 -3.20 29.08
C PHE A 63 -12.74 -2.51 29.08
N PRO A 64 -12.96 -1.43 28.32
CA PRO A 64 -14.30 -0.93 28.05
C PRO A 64 -14.98 -1.74 26.94
N GLU A 65 -16.27 -2.01 27.11
CA GLU A 65 -17.16 -2.58 26.11
C GLU A 65 -17.16 -1.82 24.77
N PRO A 66 -17.43 -2.51 23.64
CA PRO A 66 -17.58 -1.89 22.34
C PRO A 66 -18.71 -0.87 22.36
N ARG A 67 -18.40 0.42 22.17
CA ARG A 67 -19.42 1.47 22.03
C ARG A 67 -20.20 1.30 20.72
N PRO A 68 -21.52 1.53 20.74
CA PRO A 68 -22.36 1.45 19.56
C PRO A 68 -21.93 2.49 18.52
N SER A 69 -21.70 2.02 17.30
CA SER A 69 -21.38 2.83 16.14
C SER A 69 -22.51 3.82 15.87
N ALA A 70 -22.22 5.12 15.95
CA ALA A 70 -23.16 6.16 15.54
C ALA A 70 -23.54 5.94 14.06
N SER A 71 -24.83 5.70 13.83
CA SER A 71 -25.44 5.50 12.51
C SER A 71 -25.28 6.75 11.65
N SER A 72 -24.38 6.69 10.66
CA SER A 72 -24.16 7.75 9.68
C SER A 72 -25.34 7.83 8.69
N PRO A 73 -26.08 8.96 8.61
CA PRO A 73 -27.29 9.08 7.80
C PRO A 73 -26.94 9.57 6.40
N ASN A 74 -26.20 8.79 5.63
CA ASN A 74 -26.01 9.06 4.21
C ASN A 74 -25.84 7.76 3.44
N ALA A 75 -26.97 7.10 3.17
CA ALA A 75 -27.05 5.95 2.28
C ALA A 75 -26.86 6.39 0.82
N LYS A 76 -25.71 7.01 0.52
CA LYS A 76 -25.23 7.18 -0.86
C LYS A 76 -25.19 5.78 -1.45
N SER A 77 -25.94 5.56 -2.53
CA SER A 77 -26.01 4.25 -3.18
C SER A 77 -24.58 3.76 -3.41
N ARG A 78 -24.22 2.65 -2.75
CA ARG A 78 -22.90 2.06 -2.93
C ARG A 78 -22.83 1.64 -4.38
N LYS A 79 -22.12 2.43 -5.22
CA LYS A 79 -21.84 2.06 -6.60
C LYS A 79 -21.37 0.60 -6.58
N LYS A 80 -22.09 -0.28 -7.28
CA LYS A 80 -21.74 -1.70 -7.35
C LYS A 80 -20.32 -1.77 -7.88
N LYS A 81 -19.39 -2.23 -7.05
CA LYS A 81 -18.01 -2.49 -7.45
C LYS A 81 -18.06 -3.56 -8.52
N ARG A 82 -17.36 -3.34 -9.64
CA ARG A 82 -17.41 -4.28 -10.77
C ARG A 82 -16.22 -5.20 -10.81
N GLY A 83 -15.14 -4.93 -10.09
CA GLY A 83 -13.97 -5.82 -10.05
C GLY A 83 -13.33 -5.85 -8.67
N TYR A 84 -12.56 -6.90 -8.42
CA TYR A 84 -11.83 -7.09 -7.17
C TYR A 84 -10.44 -7.64 -7.46
N ALA A 85 -9.44 -7.15 -6.75
CA ALA A 85 -8.09 -7.70 -6.73
C ALA A 85 -7.87 -8.43 -5.41
N VAL A 86 -7.44 -9.69 -5.48
CA VAL A 86 -7.07 -10.51 -4.33
C VAL A 86 -5.55 -10.57 -4.27
N PHE A 87 -4.99 -9.91 -3.26
CA PHE A 87 -3.54 -9.85 -3.03
C PHE A 87 -3.07 -10.99 -2.13
N SER A 88 -3.93 -11.43 -1.20
CA SER A 88 -3.68 -12.62 -0.38
C SER A 88 -4.94 -13.45 -0.17
N GLY A 89 -4.85 -14.75 -0.44
CA GLY A 89 -5.97 -15.70 -0.43
C GLY A 89 -5.57 -17.10 -0.88
N TRP A 90 -6.54 -18.00 -1.02
CA TRP A 90 -6.36 -19.35 -1.60
C TRP A 90 -5.86 -19.30 -3.04
N ARG A 91 -6.37 -18.33 -3.79
CA ARG A 91 -5.86 -17.93 -5.09
C ARG A 91 -5.77 -16.42 -5.14
N ILE A 92 -4.79 -15.93 -5.87
CA ILE A 92 -4.57 -14.50 -6.10
C ILE A 92 -4.95 -14.14 -7.54
N GLY A 93 -5.28 -12.88 -7.78
CA GLY A 93 -5.65 -12.39 -9.10
C GLY A 93 -6.76 -11.35 -9.08
N ALA A 94 -7.18 -10.91 -10.26
CA ALA A 94 -8.32 -10.02 -10.44
C ALA A 94 -9.56 -10.81 -10.89
N SER A 95 -10.71 -10.59 -10.25
CA SER A 95 -11.97 -11.26 -10.59
C SER A 95 -13.16 -10.29 -10.49
N LEU A 96 -14.21 -10.53 -11.26
CA LEU A 96 -15.46 -9.76 -11.21
C LEU A 96 -16.34 -10.17 -10.01
N ASN A 97 -16.53 -11.47 -9.79
CA ASN A 97 -17.58 -11.99 -8.89
C ASN A 97 -17.12 -13.06 -7.89
N GLU A 98 -15.93 -13.65 -8.06
CA GLU A 98 -15.57 -14.89 -7.34
C GLU A 98 -14.76 -14.69 -6.06
N VAL A 99 -14.67 -13.46 -5.54
CA VAL A 99 -13.79 -13.15 -4.39
C VAL A 99 -14.09 -14.02 -3.18
N ILE A 100 -15.36 -14.26 -2.88
CA ILE A 100 -15.78 -14.98 -1.68
C ILE A 100 -15.15 -16.38 -1.65
N GLY A 101 -15.14 -17.11 -2.78
CA GLY A 101 -14.51 -18.43 -2.84
C GLY A 101 -12.98 -18.39 -2.68
N LEU A 102 -12.35 -17.26 -2.98
CA LEU A 102 -10.89 -17.10 -2.91
C LEU A 102 -10.39 -16.66 -1.52
N VAL A 103 -11.24 -15.98 -0.74
CA VAL A 103 -10.85 -15.37 0.55
C VAL A 103 -11.58 -15.96 1.76
N SER A 104 -12.73 -16.61 1.55
CA SER A 104 -13.51 -17.17 2.65
C SER A 104 -12.73 -18.25 3.38
N GLY A 105 -12.67 -18.14 4.71
CA GLY A 105 -11.95 -19.06 5.59
C GLY A 105 -10.43 -18.90 5.58
N VAL A 106 -9.87 -17.95 4.82
CA VAL A 106 -8.43 -17.71 4.78
C VAL A 106 -8.04 -16.71 5.87
N PRO A 107 -7.18 -17.08 6.84
CA PRO A 107 -6.68 -16.11 7.80
C PRO A 107 -5.82 -15.07 7.08
N ASN A 108 -5.96 -13.80 7.47
CA ASN A 108 -5.18 -12.70 6.88
C ASN A 108 -5.37 -12.53 5.36
N SER A 109 -6.52 -12.90 4.81
CA SER A 109 -6.84 -12.60 3.41
C SER A 109 -6.86 -11.09 3.15
N LEU A 110 -6.34 -10.66 2.01
CA LEU A 110 -6.29 -9.26 1.63
C LEU A 110 -6.82 -9.09 0.21
N TYR A 111 -7.90 -8.32 0.08
CA TYR A 111 -8.53 -8.01 -1.19
C TYR A 111 -9.07 -6.59 -1.20
N GLN A 112 -9.15 -6.00 -2.40
CA GLN A 112 -9.70 -4.66 -2.60
C GLN A 112 -10.65 -4.65 -3.78
N GLY A 113 -11.80 -4.01 -3.62
CA GLY A 113 -12.78 -3.85 -4.69
C GLY A 113 -12.60 -2.52 -5.44
N TYR A 114 -12.73 -2.56 -6.76
CA TYR A 114 -12.54 -1.49 -7.74
C TYR A 114 -13.80 -1.26 -8.58
N GLU A 115 -13.87 -0.10 -9.23
CA GLU A 115 -15.00 0.27 -10.09
C GLU A 115 -15.02 -0.51 -11.40
N THR A 116 -13.86 -0.90 -11.94
CA THR A 116 -13.73 -1.70 -13.16
C THR A 116 -12.74 -2.87 -12.97
N LEU A 117 -12.89 -3.92 -13.79
CA LEU A 117 -11.98 -5.07 -13.79
C LEU A 117 -10.56 -4.67 -14.19
N LEU A 118 -10.43 -3.84 -15.22
CA LEU A 118 -9.13 -3.35 -15.71
C LEU A 118 -8.31 -2.69 -14.59
N GLN A 119 -8.98 -1.92 -13.72
CA GLN A 119 -8.33 -1.29 -12.57
C GLN A 119 -7.93 -2.28 -11.49
N ALA A 120 -8.76 -3.31 -11.25
CA ALA A 120 -8.40 -4.39 -10.34
C ALA A 120 -7.18 -5.15 -10.85
N GLN A 121 -7.11 -5.41 -12.16
CA GLN A 121 -5.99 -6.08 -12.80
C GLN A 121 -4.70 -5.24 -12.71
N ALA A 122 -4.75 -3.96 -13.08
CA ALA A 122 -3.59 -3.07 -12.96
C ALA A 122 -3.06 -2.97 -11.52
N ALA A 123 -3.97 -2.92 -10.52
CA ALA A 123 -3.57 -2.92 -9.12
C ALA A 123 -2.94 -4.25 -8.68
N PHE A 124 -3.46 -5.38 -9.18
CA PHE A 124 -2.91 -6.70 -8.92
C PHE A 124 -1.50 -6.86 -9.50
N GLU A 125 -1.31 -6.49 -10.78
CA GLU A 125 -0.01 -6.52 -11.46
C GLU A 125 1.01 -5.64 -10.74
N TYR A 126 0.62 -4.44 -10.32
CA TYR A 126 1.47 -3.54 -9.53
C TYR A 126 1.91 -4.18 -8.20
N ALA A 127 0.98 -4.81 -7.47
CA ALA A 127 1.30 -5.52 -6.24
C ALA A 127 2.20 -6.74 -6.50
N GLN A 128 2.03 -7.42 -7.64
CA GLN A 128 2.84 -8.57 -8.02
C GLN A 128 4.29 -8.17 -8.29
N VAL A 129 4.52 -7.09 -9.07
CA VAL A 129 5.87 -6.55 -9.35
C VAL A 129 6.61 -6.19 -8.07
N ARG A 130 5.90 -5.70 -7.05
CA ARG A 130 6.50 -5.35 -5.73
C ARG A 130 6.61 -6.52 -4.75
N GLY A 131 6.15 -7.73 -5.13
CA GLY A 131 6.15 -8.89 -4.24
C GLY A 131 5.19 -8.76 -3.05
N TRP A 132 4.10 -8.00 -3.22
CA TRP A 132 3.05 -7.79 -2.22
C TRP A 132 1.89 -8.77 -2.32
N THR A 133 1.98 -9.72 -3.25
CA THR A 133 1.01 -10.80 -3.39
C THR A 133 1.49 -12.05 -2.69
N ARG A 134 0.56 -12.83 -2.15
CA ARG A 134 0.87 -14.07 -1.42
C ARG A 134 -0.27 -15.07 -1.52
N VAL A 135 0.04 -16.26 -1.99
CA VAL A 135 -0.85 -17.42 -1.92
C VAL A 135 -0.75 -18.06 -0.52
N ILE A 136 -1.89 -18.40 0.06
CA ILE A 136 -1.98 -19.11 1.34
C ILE A 136 -2.32 -20.57 1.04
N SER A 137 -1.49 -21.47 1.55
CA SER A 137 -1.66 -22.92 1.38
C SER A 137 -2.77 -23.44 2.29
N PRO A 138 -3.48 -24.54 1.94
CA PRO A 138 -4.62 -25.10 2.69
C PRO A 138 -4.41 -25.33 4.19
N ASP A 139 -3.16 -25.53 4.61
CA ASP A 139 -2.69 -25.62 6.00
C ASP A 139 -2.67 -24.26 6.74
N GLY A 140 -3.03 -23.17 6.06
CA GLY A 140 -2.96 -21.81 6.56
C GLY A 140 -1.56 -21.20 6.48
N SER A 141 -0.57 -21.95 5.99
CA SER A 141 0.80 -21.47 5.95
C SER A 141 1.03 -20.50 4.77
N PRO A 142 1.88 -19.48 4.94
CA PRO A 142 2.39 -18.70 3.81
C PRO A 142 3.06 -19.62 2.78
N SER A 143 2.61 -19.63 1.53
CA SER A 143 3.43 -20.23 0.47
C SER A 143 4.71 -19.40 0.22
N ALA A 144 4.67 -18.10 0.53
CA ALA A 144 5.83 -17.20 0.57
C ALA A 144 5.56 -16.05 1.55
N SER A 145 6.58 -15.56 2.26
CA SER A 145 6.48 -14.27 2.96
C SER A 145 6.44 -13.15 1.93
N ILE A 146 5.69 -12.08 2.22
CA ILE A 146 5.78 -10.83 1.45
C ILE A 146 7.26 -10.44 1.40
N ALA A 147 7.82 -10.35 0.20
CA ALA A 147 9.26 -10.21 0.00
C ALA A 147 9.79 -8.93 0.65
N ARG A 148 9.01 -7.85 0.58
CA ARG A 148 9.31 -6.58 1.23
C ARG A 148 8.02 -5.84 1.57
N PRO A 149 7.77 -5.50 2.86
CA PRO A 149 6.63 -4.66 3.21
C PRO A 149 6.76 -3.29 2.52
N PRO A 150 5.64 -2.64 2.16
CA PRO A 150 5.66 -1.30 1.60
C PRO A 150 6.42 -0.34 2.51
N SER A 151 7.39 0.37 1.94
CA SER A 151 8.07 1.46 2.65
C SER A 151 7.09 2.61 2.86
N PRO A 152 7.13 3.29 4.02
CA PRO A 152 6.34 4.50 4.20
C PRO A 152 6.77 5.56 3.19
N VAL A 153 5.82 6.39 2.78
CA VAL A 153 6.05 7.51 1.87
C VAL A 153 7.08 8.43 2.53
N GLY A 154 8.25 8.54 1.91
CA GLY A 154 9.24 9.53 2.30
C GLY A 154 8.63 10.93 2.15
N PHE A 155 9.03 11.87 3.01
CA PHE A 155 8.58 13.26 2.92
C PHE A 155 8.84 13.88 1.54
N SER A 156 9.82 13.33 0.79
CA SER A 156 10.34 13.85 -0.46
C SER A 156 9.89 13.10 -1.72
N ASP A 157 9.17 11.96 -1.63
CA ASP A 157 8.93 11.13 -2.81
C ASP A 157 7.63 11.51 -3.55
N PRO A 158 7.73 12.01 -4.81
CA PRO A 158 6.55 12.32 -5.63
C PRO A 158 5.92 11.09 -6.29
N VAL A 159 6.55 9.91 -6.21
CA VAL A 159 6.36 8.81 -7.18
C VAL A 159 5.15 7.89 -6.90
N ASN A 160 4.54 7.92 -5.71
CA ASN A 160 3.39 7.04 -5.41
C ASN A 160 2.01 7.62 -5.80
N ALA A 161 1.97 8.69 -6.60
CA ALA A 161 0.75 9.42 -6.96
C ALA A 161 -0.33 8.57 -7.66
N LEU A 162 0.04 7.50 -8.37
CA LEU A 162 -0.92 6.69 -9.13
C LEU A 162 -1.92 5.91 -8.25
N HIS A 163 -1.58 5.63 -6.99
CA HIS A 163 -2.49 5.01 -6.03
C HIS A 163 -3.19 6.04 -5.12
N ALA A 164 -2.54 7.17 -4.84
CA ALA A 164 -3.15 8.28 -4.10
C ALA A 164 -4.33 8.91 -4.84
N THR A 165 -4.36 8.83 -6.17
CA THR A 165 -5.44 9.43 -6.99
C THR A 165 -6.81 8.80 -6.79
N ARG A 166 -6.92 7.62 -6.15
CA ARG A 166 -8.22 6.92 -6.00
C ARG A 166 -8.74 6.83 -4.58
N SER A 167 -7.87 6.78 -3.58
CA SER A 167 -8.27 6.97 -2.19
C SER A 167 -8.03 8.42 -1.80
N SER A 168 -9.10 9.16 -1.54
CA SER A 168 -9.05 10.47 -0.89
C SER A 168 -8.57 10.40 0.56
N LEU A 169 -7.97 9.27 0.99
CA LEU A 169 -7.57 8.98 2.35
C LEU A 169 -6.10 8.57 2.35
N TRP A 170 -5.37 9.20 3.27
CA TRP A 170 -4.02 8.87 3.69
C TRP A 170 -4.10 8.06 4.98
N TYR A 171 -3.10 7.21 5.19
CA TYR A 171 -3.05 6.30 6.33
C TYR A 171 -1.77 6.53 7.13
N VAL A 172 -1.86 6.57 8.45
CA VAL A 172 -0.70 6.52 9.35
C VAL A 172 -0.72 5.22 10.11
N VAL A 173 0.40 4.52 10.13
CA VAL A 173 0.63 3.33 10.95
C VAL A 173 1.56 3.72 12.09
N TYR A 174 1.03 3.74 13.32
CA TYR A 174 1.79 3.98 14.54
C TYR A 174 2.46 2.69 15.04
N ALA A 175 1.77 1.57 14.92
CA ALA A 175 2.30 0.26 15.29
C ALA A 175 2.08 -0.77 14.17
N GLY A 176 3.18 -1.25 13.58
CA GLY A 176 3.17 -2.10 12.39
C GLY A 176 4.54 -2.65 12.02
N ILE A 177 4.63 -3.40 10.91
CA ILE A 177 5.89 -3.98 10.38
C ILE A 177 6.87 -2.86 10.00
N THR A 178 6.40 -1.90 9.22
CA THR A 178 7.04 -0.60 9.05
C THR A 178 6.03 0.46 9.49
N PRO A 179 6.28 1.20 10.59
CA PRO A 179 5.47 2.35 10.94
C PRO A 179 5.76 3.54 10.02
N GLY A 180 4.75 4.36 9.73
CA GLY A 180 4.90 5.53 8.87
C GLY A 180 3.60 5.95 8.19
N VAL A 181 3.72 6.78 7.16
CA VAL A 181 2.58 7.33 6.40
C VAL A 181 2.48 6.63 5.04
N TYR A 182 1.26 6.27 4.64
CA TYR A 182 0.98 5.50 3.43
C TYR A 182 -0.10 6.19 2.59
N ALA A 183 0.05 6.07 1.27
CA ALA A 183 -0.86 6.70 0.31
C ALA A 183 -2.08 5.81 -0.01
N SER A 184 -2.05 4.54 0.38
CA SER A 184 -3.13 3.60 0.08
C SER A 184 -3.49 2.69 1.26
N SER A 185 -4.76 2.27 1.28
CA SER A 185 -5.24 1.29 2.25
C SER A 185 -4.48 -0.04 2.12
N LEU A 186 -4.11 -0.43 0.89
CA LEU A 186 -3.38 -1.67 0.64
C LEU A 186 -2.03 -1.67 1.35
N GLU A 187 -1.27 -0.59 1.22
CA GLU A 187 0.04 -0.46 1.86
C GLU A 187 -0.06 -0.47 3.39
N CYS A 188 -1.07 0.22 3.94
CA CYS A 188 -1.37 0.21 5.36
C CYS A 188 -1.75 -1.21 5.84
N SER A 189 -2.61 -1.90 5.10
CA SER A 189 -3.03 -3.26 5.41
C SER A 189 -1.84 -4.22 5.39
N LEU A 190 -0.98 -4.18 4.37
CA LEU A 190 0.22 -5.02 4.30
C LEU A 190 1.17 -4.82 5.49
N ASN A 191 1.23 -3.61 6.06
CA ASN A 191 2.05 -3.30 7.22
C ASN A 191 1.39 -3.66 8.58
N THR A 192 0.10 -3.98 8.59
CA THR A 192 -0.67 -4.27 9.80
C THR A 192 -1.25 -5.69 9.84
N LEU A 193 -1.22 -6.38 8.71
CA LEU A 193 -1.78 -7.71 8.52
C LEU A 193 -1.10 -8.76 9.42
N GLY A 194 -1.89 -9.60 10.09
CA GLY A 194 -1.39 -10.66 10.96
C GLY A 194 -0.79 -10.19 12.28
N LEU A 195 -0.86 -8.89 12.62
CA LEU A 195 -0.36 -8.38 13.88
C LEU A 195 -1.43 -8.48 14.98
N ARG A 196 -1.01 -8.79 16.21
CA ARG A 196 -1.93 -8.92 17.37
C ARG A 196 -2.49 -7.58 17.85
N SER A 197 -1.77 -6.49 17.63
CA SER A 197 -2.16 -5.15 18.11
C SER A 197 -1.64 -4.02 17.20
N PRO A 198 -2.00 -4.02 15.90
CA PRO A 198 -1.65 -2.92 15.02
C PRO A 198 -2.36 -1.64 15.48
N ALA A 199 -1.74 -0.50 15.24
CA ALA A 199 -2.34 0.81 15.51
C ALA A 199 -2.17 1.68 14.26
N PHE A 200 -3.28 2.08 13.66
CA PHE A 200 -3.29 2.92 12.47
C PHE A 200 -4.53 3.83 12.45
N GLU A 201 -4.46 4.90 11.68
CA GLU A 201 -5.53 5.88 11.48
C GLU A 201 -5.55 6.34 10.02
N SER A 202 -6.70 6.79 9.53
CA SER A 202 -6.85 7.33 8.18
C SER A 202 -7.45 8.73 8.22
N CYS A 203 -6.92 9.66 7.43
CA CYS A 203 -7.45 11.01 7.28
C CYS A 203 -7.40 11.46 5.81
N GLU A 204 -8.19 12.47 5.45
CA GLU A 204 -8.30 12.93 4.06
C GLU A 204 -7.09 13.74 3.58
N SER A 205 -6.39 14.44 4.49
CA SER A 205 -5.24 15.28 4.18
C SER A 205 -3.92 14.60 4.56
N LYS A 206 -2.96 14.62 3.64
CA LYS A 206 -1.58 14.13 3.83
C LYS A 206 -0.91 14.85 4.99
N GLU A 207 -1.08 16.16 5.04
CA GLU A 207 -0.45 17.05 6.02
C GLU A 207 -0.92 16.73 7.44
N VAL A 208 -2.21 16.41 7.59
CA VAL A 208 -2.77 16.01 8.90
C VAL A 208 -2.20 14.67 9.34
N VAL A 209 -2.14 13.68 8.45
CA VAL A 209 -1.57 12.34 8.75
C VAL A 209 -0.08 12.43 9.12
N ILE A 210 0.68 13.28 8.42
CA ILE A 210 2.08 13.59 8.76
C ILE A 210 2.20 14.18 10.15
N ARG A 211 1.37 15.19 10.47
CA ARG A 211 1.39 15.83 11.78
C ARG A 211 1.05 14.83 12.89
N LEU A 212 0.02 14.00 12.69
CA LEU A 212 -0.34 12.94 13.63
C LEU A 212 0.81 11.96 13.86
N PHE A 213 1.52 11.57 12.80
CA PHE A 213 2.69 10.72 12.92
C PHE A 213 3.83 11.39 13.72
N GLN A 214 4.11 12.68 13.47
CA GLN A 214 5.10 13.45 14.21
C GLN A 214 4.73 13.62 15.70
N GLU A 215 3.47 13.90 16.00
CA GLU A 215 2.95 13.97 17.37
C GLU A 215 3.11 12.62 18.08
N ALA A 216 2.79 11.51 17.41
CA ALA A 216 2.99 10.16 17.95
C ALA A 216 4.47 9.82 18.14
N LEU A 217 5.35 10.29 17.26
CA LEU A 217 6.80 10.14 17.36
C LEU A 217 7.34 10.87 18.60
N ALA A 218 6.95 12.13 18.78
CA ALA A 218 7.34 12.93 19.94
C ALA A 218 6.82 12.33 21.26
N ALA A 219 5.65 11.70 21.24
CA ALA A 219 5.08 11.01 22.39
C ALA A 219 5.67 9.61 22.66
N GLY A 220 6.54 9.08 21.80
CA GLY A 220 7.09 7.72 21.94
C GLY A 220 6.08 6.60 21.69
N ASN A 221 4.98 6.88 20.98
CA ASN A 221 3.90 5.91 20.73
C ASN A 221 4.10 5.06 19.47
N ILE A 222 5.23 5.22 18.78
CA ILE A 222 5.55 4.47 17.55
C ILE A 222 6.25 3.16 17.91
N ARG A 223 5.76 2.04 17.39
CA ARG A 223 6.31 0.71 17.67
C ARG A 223 6.45 -0.13 16.41
N LYS A 224 7.67 -0.57 16.13
CA LYS A 224 7.90 -1.59 15.10
C LYS A 224 7.56 -2.96 15.67
N ILE A 225 6.65 -3.68 15.03
CA ILE A 225 6.21 -5.02 15.44
C ILE A 225 6.73 -6.02 14.42
N TYR A 226 7.39 -7.07 14.91
CA TYR A 226 7.80 -8.19 14.07
C TYR A 226 6.69 -9.26 14.10
N PRO A 227 6.27 -9.78 12.94
CA PRO A 227 5.28 -10.84 12.90
C PRO A 227 5.84 -12.08 13.59
N SER A 228 5.15 -12.57 14.64
CA SER A 228 5.43 -13.88 15.22
C SER A 228 4.57 -14.91 14.49
N TYR A 229 5.18 -15.71 13.63
CA TYR A 229 4.52 -16.88 13.07
C TYR A 229 4.58 -17.99 14.12
N THR A 230 3.50 -18.12 14.89
CA THR A 230 3.27 -19.24 15.82
C THR A 230 2.42 -20.29 15.14
#